data_AF-A0A085W4V6-F1
#
_entry.id   AF-A0A085W4V6-F1
#
_cell.length_a   1.000
_cell.length_b   1.000
_cell.length_c   1.000
_cell.angle_alpha   90.00
_cell.angle_beta   90.00
_cell.angle_gamma   90.00
#
_symmetry.space_group_name_H-M   'P 1'
#
loop_
_entity.id
_entity.type
_entity.pdbx_description
1 polymer ?
#
loop_
_entity_poly.entity_id
_entity_poly.type
_entity_poly.pdbx_seq_one_letter_code
_entity_poly.pdbx_strand_id
1 'polypeptide(L)' 'MTTIAEDLIEQGWMKGVARGRADSVLRILSKRGIPVDDGTRQRILGCTELETLDQWFDRALTVTRLSDLMGNG' A
#
# COMPACT_ATOMS: atom_id res chain seq x y z
N MET A 1 -9.70 -4.20 28.76
CA MET A 1 -8.85 -5.35 28.41
C MET A 1 -9.65 -6.15 27.41
N THR A 2 -9.32 -6.03 26.14
CA THR A 2 -9.92 -6.86 25.08
C THR A 2 -9.43 -8.29 25.24
N THR A 3 -10.23 -9.23 24.76
CA THR A 3 -9.88 -10.64 24.71
C THR A 3 -8.89 -10.91 23.58
N ILE A 4 -8.12 -11.99 23.68
CA ILE A 4 -7.20 -12.45 22.61
C ILE A 4 -7.95 -12.59 21.27
N ALA A 5 -9.22 -13.00 21.29
CA ALA A 5 -10.04 -13.13 20.09
C ALA A 5 -10.31 -11.77 19.42
N GLU A 6 -10.66 -10.75 20.20
CA GLU A 6 -10.90 -9.38 19.69
C GLU A 6 -9.63 -8.78 19.09
N ASP A 7 -8.49 -8.92 19.79
CA ASP A 7 -7.20 -8.42 19.29
C ASP A 7 -6.78 -9.09 17.98
N LEU A 8 -7.01 -10.40 17.84
CA LEU A 8 -6.70 -11.13 16.61
C LEU A 8 -7.60 -10.71 15.44
N ILE A 9 -8.88 -10.45 15.71
CA ILE A 9 -9.83 -9.96 14.70
C ILE A 9 -9.41 -8.58 14.22
N GLU A 10 -9.08 -7.67 15.14
CA GLU A 10 -8.63 -6.32 14.82
C GLU A 10 -7.33 -6.35 13.99
N GLN A 11 -6.35 -7.14 14.40
CA GLN A 11 -5.11 -7.31 13.63
C GLN A 11 -5.37 -7.87 12.23
N GLY A 12 -6.26 -8.85 12.11
CA GLY A 12 -6.66 -9.42 10.82
C GLY A 12 -7.32 -8.38 9.91
N TRP A 13 -8.22 -7.58 10.48
CA TRP A 13 -8.87 -6.48 9.77
C TRP A 13 -7.85 -5.44 9.28
N MET A 14 -6.97 -4.97 10.16
CA MET A 14 -5.93 -3.98 9.80
C MET A 14 -5.02 -4.49 8.68
N LYS A 15 -4.57 -5.75 8.77
CA LYS A 15 -3.76 -6.39 7.71
C LYS A 15 -4.52 -6.49 6.39
N GLY A 16 -5.81 -6.82 6.43
CA GLY A 16 -6.68 -6.87 5.26
C GLY A 16 -6.84 -5.51 4.57
N VAL A 17 -7.10 -4.46 5.36
CA VAL A 17 -7.23 -3.08 4.85
C VAL A 17 -5.91 -2.62 4.21
N ALA A 18 -4.78 -2.81 4.90
CA ALA A 18 -3.47 -2.44 4.37
C ALA A 18 -3.16 -3.20 3.06
N ARG A 19 -3.43 -4.51 3.03
CA ARG A 19 -3.21 -5.31 1.82
C ARG A 19 -4.06 -4.83 0.66
N GLY A 20 -5.35 -4.57 0.88
CA GLY A 20 -6.26 -4.06 -0.15
C GLY A 20 -5.82 -2.71 -0.71
N ARG A 21 -5.27 -1.83 0.15
CA ARG A 21 -4.73 -0.53 -0.27
C ARG A 21 -3.45 -0.69 -1.10
N ALA A 22 -2.53 -1.53 -0.67
CA ALA A 22 -1.32 -1.87 -1.41
C ALA A 22 -1.63 -2.44 -2.82
N ASP A 23 -2.56 -3.38 -2.91
CA ASP A 23 -3.00 -3.94 -4.19
C ASP A 23 -3.65 -2.87 -5.11
N SER A 24 -4.35 -1.89 -4.52
CA SER A 24 -4.94 -0.76 -5.26
C SER A 24 -3.88 0.16 -5.87
N VAL A 25 -2.81 0.49 -5.13
CA VAL A 25 -1.66 1.26 -5.63
C VAL A 25 -1.05 0.57 -6.85
N LEU A 26 -0.73 -0.73 -6.73
CA LEU A 26 -0.15 -1.50 -7.83
C LEU A 26 -1.07 -1.57 -9.06
N ARG A 27 -2.38 -1.71 -8.84
CA ARG A 27 -3.37 -1.72 -9.92
C ARG A 27 -3.39 -0.39 -10.68
N ILE A 28 -3.32 0.74 -9.98
CA ILE A 28 -3.28 2.06 -10.60
C ILE A 28 -2.02 2.21 -11.45
N LEU A 29 -0.84 1.91 -10.90
CA LEU A 29 0.44 2.00 -11.62
C LEU A 29 0.43 1.14 -12.89
N SER A 30 -0.07 -0.10 -12.78
CA SER A 30 -0.26 -1.00 -13.91
C SER A 30 -1.19 -0.41 -14.98
N LYS A 31 -2.34 0.16 -14.59
CA LYS A 31 -3.28 0.81 -15.52
C LYS A 31 -2.70 2.04 -16.19
N ARG A 32 -1.79 2.74 -15.52
CA ARG A 32 -1.06 3.89 -16.06
C ARG A 32 0.19 3.51 -16.86
N GLY A 33 0.51 2.22 -16.96
CA GLY A 33 1.68 1.74 -17.68
C GLY A 33 3.01 2.06 -17.00
N ILE A 34 3.00 2.34 -15.70
CA ILE A 34 4.22 2.59 -14.92
C ILE A 34 4.77 1.23 -14.46
N PRO A 35 5.93 0.80 -14.97
CA PRO A 35 6.52 -0.47 -14.55
C PRO A 35 6.95 -0.39 -13.09
N VAL A 36 6.69 -1.46 -12.35
CA VAL A 36 7.05 -1.62 -10.94
C VAL A 36 8.00 -2.80 -10.85
N ASP A 37 9.22 -2.56 -10.36
CA ASP A 37 10.18 -3.63 -10.09
C ASP A 37 9.77 -4.47 -8.88
N ASP A 38 10.31 -5.68 -8.78
CA ASP A 38 9.94 -6.64 -7.73
C ASP A 38 10.25 -6.13 -6.32
N GLY A 39 11.34 -5.37 -6.14
CA GLY A 39 11.70 -4.80 -4.84
C GLY A 39 10.68 -3.77 -4.39
N THR A 40 10.31 -2.85 -5.28
CA THR A 40 9.25 -1.87 -5.01
C THR A 40 7.90 -2.56 -4.79
N ARG A 41 7.57 -3.58 -5.59
CA ARG A 41 6.33 -4.36 -5.42
C ARG A 41 6.27 -5.01 -4.04
N GLN A 42 7.34 -5.67 -3.61
CA GLN A 42 7.43 -6.29 -2.29
C GLN A 42 7.30 -5.25 -1.17
N ARG A 43 7.94 -4.09 -1.33
CA ARG A 43 7.83 -2.98 -0.37
C ARG A 43 6.40 -2.47 -0.24
N ILE A 44 5.68 -2.29 -1.35
CA ILE A 44 4.27 -1.87 -1.34
C ILE A 44 3.41 -2.91 -0.64
N LEU A 45 3.56 -4.18 -1.02
CA LEU A 45 2.76 -5.29 -0.51
C LEU A 45 3.03 -5.63 0.96
N GLY A 46 4.22 -5.33 1.47
CA GLY A 46 4.63 -5.55 2.84
C GLY A 46 4.36 -4.36 3.78
N CYS A 47 3.95 -3.20 3.26
CA CYS A 47 3.64 -2.04 4.07
C CYS A 47 2.31 -2.24 4.82
N THR A 48 2.33 -2.01 6.14
CA THR A 48 1.15 -2.08 7.01
C THR A 48 0.65 -0.70 7.47
N GLU A 49 1.43 0.35 7.20
CA GLU A 49 1.12 1.72 7.58
C GLU A 49 0.12 2.34 6.59
N LEU A 50 -1.15 2.44 7.01
CA LEU A 50 -2.23 2.91 6.14
C LEU A 50 -1.99 4.32 5.61
N GLU A 51 -1.45 5.23 6.43
CA GLU A 51 -1.16 6.60 5.99
C GLU A 51 -0.13 6.62 4.84
N THR A 52 0.89 5.77 4.91
CA THR A 52 1.88 5.64 3.83
C THR A 52 1.23 5.08 2.56
N LEU A 53 0.38 4.07 2.71
CA LEU A 53 -0.35 3.48 1.60
C LEU A 53 -1.36 4.45 0.96
N ASP A 54 -1.98 5.32 1.75
CA ASP A 54 -2.87 6.38 1.28
C ASP A 54 -2.11 7.43 0.47
N GLN A 55 -0.97 7.90 0.97
CA GLN A 55 -0.12 8.82 0.24
C GLN A 55 0.35 8.22 -1.09
N TRP A 56 0.74 6.94 -1.10
CA TRP A 56 1.09 6.25 -2.34
C TRP A 56 -0.09 6.09 -3.27
N PHE A 57 -1.29 5.83 -2.75
CA PHE A 57 -2.49 5.76 -3.58
C PHE A 57 -2.76 7.08 -4.30
N ASP A 58 -2.75 8.19 -3.58
CA ASP A 58 -3.01 9.51 -4.16
C ASP A 58 -1.94 9.87 -5.19
N ARG A 59 -0.67 9.60 -4.88
CA ARG A 59 0.45 9.81 -5.81
C ARG A 59 0.36 8.91 -7.03
N ALA A 60 -0.03 7.66 -6.87
CA ALA A 60 -0.13 6.71 -7.98
C ALA A 60 -1.07 7.21 -9.09
N LEU A 61 -2.01 8.10 -8.80
CA LEU A 61 -2.90 8.71 -9.78
C LEU A 61 -2.19 9.71 -10.71
N THR A 62 -1.10 10.34 -10.26
CA THR A 62 -0.50 11.49 -10.95
C THR A 62 0.98 11.30 -11.31
N VAL A 63 1.77 10.59 -10.51
CA VAL A 63 3.23 10.42 -10.71
C VAL A 63 3.57 9.89 -12.09
N THR A 64 4.64 10.37 -12.71
CA THR A 64 5.09 9.81 -14.02
C THR A 64 6.26 8.84 -13.85
N ARG A 65 6.90 8.83 -12.68
CA ARG A 65 8.01 7.97 -12.33
C ARG A 65 7.74 7.24 -11.02
N LEU A 66 8.24 6.01 -10.93
CA LEU A 66 8.10 5.18 -9.74
C LEU A 66 8.82 5.77 -8.51
N SER A 67 9.92 6.48 -8.72
CA SER A 67 10.66 7.20 -7.66
C SER A 67 9.77 8.18 -6.91
N ASP A 68 8.89 8.87 -7.64
CA ASP A 68 8.08 9.98 -7.12
C ASP A 68 6.91 9.44 -6.26
N LEU A 69 6.55 8.16 -6.45
CA LEU A 69 5.64 7.45 -5.57
C LEU A 69 6.26 7.30 -4.18
N MET A 70 7.52 6.86 -4.13
CA MET A 70 8.24 6.43 -2.93
C MET A 70 8.87 7.58 -2.13
N GLY A 71 9.06 8.75 -2.73
CA GLY A 71 9.77 9.86 -2.13
C GLY A 71 8.94 10.62 -1.10
N ASN A 72 9.45 10.75 0.12
CA ASN A 72 9.21 11.96 0.90
C ASN A 72 9.82 13.11 0.09
N GLY A 73 8.99 14.07 -0.33
CA GLY A 73 9.51 15.40 -0.64
C GLY A 73 10.02 16.05 0.64
#